data_AF-A0A6G5ACU4-F1
#
_entry.id   AF-A0A6G5ACU4-F1
#
_cell.length_a   1.000
_cell.length_b   1.000
_cell.length_c   1.000
_cell.angle_alpha   90.00
_cell.angle_beta   90.00
_cell.angle_gamma   90.00
#
_symmetry.space_group_name_H-M   'P 1'
#
loop_
_entity.id
_entity.type
_entity.pdbx_description
1 polymer ?
#
loop_
_entity_poly.entity_id
_entity_poly.type
_entity_poly.pdbx_seq_one_letter_code
_entity_poly.pdbx_strand_id
1 'polypeptide(L)'
;EKAKGDDASAAATTNGTAADAVTEDSKKDELPGYNIPIFTEEFLDYNKGCEAELRQLRKSNTEYEEQNAILGKHIDTMKAAIEKLEVETVQQKNNNLALQQHLAALRTKLAASFSSLPLPGTNETATLENIDSYMAVLHSIILDRPQEHEALIASVREIANRLEYQG
;
A
#
# COMPACT_ATOMS: atom_id res chain seq x y z
N GLU A 1 -22.61 -15.80 -18.59
CA GLU A 1 -22.75 -17.17 -19.13
C GLU A 1 -21.34 -17.64 -19.51
N LYS A 2 -20.73 -18.51 -18.69
CA LYS A 2 -20.52 -19.96 -18.97
C LYS A 2 -19.65 -20.19 -20.23
N ALA A 3 -18.62 -21.03 -20.26
CA ALA A 3 -18.06 -21.99 -19.32
C ALA A 3 -16.80 -22.61 -19.97
N LYS A 4 -16.03 -23.37 -19.17
CA LYS A 4 -15.43 -24.68 -19.54
C LYS A 4 -14.23 -24.59 -20.51
N GLY A 5 -12.99 -24.91 -20.12
CA GLY A 5 -12.56 -26.13 -19.43
C GLY A 5 -12.41 -27.22 -20.48
N ASP A 6 -11.19 -27.70 -20.72
CA ASP A 6 -10.94 -29.10 -21.11
C ASP A 6 -9.47 -29.47 -20.90
N ASP A 7 -9.35 -30.59 -20.20
CA ASP A 7 -8.20 -31.42 -19.89
C ASP A 7 -8.07 -32.45 -21.01
N ALA A 8 -6.86 -32.61 -21.58
CA ALA A 8 -6.49 -33.73 -22.45
C ALA A 8 -4.96 -33.73 -22.62
N SER A 9 -4.23 -34.60 -21.92
CA SER A 9 -3.96 -35.99 -22.28
C SER A 9 -2.76 -36.16 -23.24
N ALA A 10 -1.72 -36.74 -22.66
CA ALA A 10 -0.87 -37.80 -23.21
C ALA A 10 -0.20 -37.59 -24.59
N ALA A 11 1.12 -37.42 -24.54
CA ALA A 11 2.01 -38.03 -25.52
C ALA A 11 3.12 -38.77 -24.77
N ALA A 12 2.83 -40.02 -24.41
CA ALA A 12 3.85 -41.00 -24.12
C ALA A 12 4.64 -41.24 -25.41
N THR A 13 5.91 -40.82 -25.45
CA THR A 13 6.87 -41.36 -26.40
C THR A 13 7.78 -42.30 -25.64
N THR A 14 7.35 -43.56 -25.59
CA THR A 14 8.21 -44.69 -25.29
C THR A 14 9.24 -44.83 -26.40
N ASN A 15 10.51 -44.53 -26.12
CA ASN A 15 11.60 -45.13 -26.86
C ASN A 15 12.49 -45.87 -25.86
N GLY A 16 12.23 -47.18 -25.78
CA GLY A 16 13.15 -48.11 -25.18
C GLY A 16 14.41 -48.19 -26.04
N THR A 17 15.53 -47.83 -25.44
CA THR A 17 16.84 -48.34 -25.86
C THR A 17 17.27 -49.31 -24.77
N ALA A 18 17.00 -50.60 -25.02
CA ALA A 18 17.64 -51.70 -24.34
C ALA A 18 19.08 -51.79 -24.85
N ALA A 19 19.95 -51.00 -24.23
CA ALA A 19 21.41 -51.10 -24.22
C ALA A 19 21.82 -50.03 -23.21
N ASP A 20 21.98 -50.36 -21.94
CA ASP A 20 23.27 -50.87 -21.48
C ASP A 20 23.08 -51.44 -20.06
N ALA A 21 23.17 -52.75 -19.92
CA ALA A 21 23.23 -53.44 -18.63
C ALA A 21 24.69 -53.76 -18.25
N VAL A 22 25.64 -52.94 -18.73
CA VAL A 22 27.06 -53.12 -18.45
C VAL A 22 27.61 -51.78 -17.94
N THR A 23 28.19 -51.80 -16.75
CA THR A 23 28.92 -50.71 -16.07
C THR A 23 28.13 -49.67 -15.25
N GLU A 24 27.28 -50.11 -14.31
CA GLU A 24 27.11 -49.34 -13.05
C GLU A 24 28.36 -49.39 -12.15
N ASP A 25 29.32 -50.27 -12.45
CA ASP A 25 30.57 -50.45 -11.70
C ASP A 25 31.58 -49.33 -11.96
N SER A 26 31.71 -48.88 -13.22
CA SER A 26 32.77 -47.94 -13.65
C SER A 26 32.54 -46.48 -13.25
N LYS A 27 31.34 -46.09 -12.80
CA LYS A 27 31.09 -44.74 -12.27
C LYS A 27 31.37 -44.60 -10.79
N LYS A 28 31.44 -45.72 -10.06
CA LYS A 28 31.68 -45.66 -8.62
C LYS A 28 33.15 -45.37 -8.31
N ASP A 29 34.07 -45.77 -9.18
CA ASP A 29 35.51 -45.49 -9.08
C ASP A 29 35.86 -43.99 -9.07
N GLU A 30 34.99 -43.13 -9.57
CA GLU A 30 35.19 -41.68 -9.60
C GLU A 30 34.73 -40.97 -8.32
N LEU A 31 33.97 -41.64 -7.43
CA LEU A 31 33.59 -41.04 -6.16
C LEU A 31 34.78 -41.09 -5.18
N PRO A 32 35.15 -39.94 -4.57
CA PRO A 32 36.15 -39.91 -3.50
C PRO A 32 35.76 -40.93 -2.44
N GLY A 33 36.65 -41.86 -2.07
CA GLY A 33 36.39 -42.88 -1.06
C GLY A 33 36.00 -44.28 -1.57
N TYR A 34 35.63 -44.44 -2.85
CA TYR A 34 35.20 -45.75 -3.37
C TYR A 34 36.35 -46.77 -3.51
N ASN A 35 37.57 -46.29 -3.77
CA ASN A 35 38.78 -47.10 -3.92
C ASN A 35 39.53 -47.34 -2.59
N ILE A 36 38.95 -46.97 -1.45
CA ILE A 36 39.58 -47.14 -0.12
C ILE A 36 39.17 -48.50 0.49
N PRO A 37 40.11 -49.41 0.78
CA PRO A 37 39.77 -50.71 1.37
C PRO A 37 39.09 -50.56 2.73
N ILE A 38 38.03 -51.34 2.96
CA ILE A 38 37.29 -51.36 4.22
C ILE A 38 38.20 -51.71 5.40
N PHE A 39 37.95 -51.09 6.55
CA PHE A 39 38.72 -51.24 7.79
C PHE A 39 40.18 -50.76 7.75
N THR A 40 40.54 -49.91 6.78
CA THR A 40 41.80 -49.16 6.82
C THR A 40 41.64 -47.85 7.58
N GLU A 41 42.76 -47.28 8.04
CA GLU A 41 42.77 -45.94 8.68
C GLU A 41 42.21 -44.88 7.73
N GLU A 42 42.58 -44.94 6.45
CA GLU A 42 42.05 -44.06 5.39
C GLU A 42 40.52 -44.17 5.24
N PHE A 43 39.95 -45.38 5.37
CA PHE A 43 38.50 -45.60 5.31
C PHE A 43 37.78 -44.97 6.50
N LEU A 44 38.36 -45.11 7.71
CA LEU A 44 37.80 -44.53 8.93
C LEU A 44 37.84 -42.99 8.87
N ASP A 45 38.94 -42.41 8.39
CA ASP A 45 39.09 -40.97 8.26
C ASP A 45 38.16 -40.38 7.19
N TYR A 46 38.02 -41.07 6.06
CA TYR A 46 37.05 -40.69 5.03
C TYR A 46 35.61 -40.72 5.58
N ASN A 47 35.21 -41.81 6.25
CA ASN A 47 33.88 -41.95 6.83
C ASN A 47 33.59 -40.84 7.87
N LYS A 48 34.59 -40.55 8.73
CA LYS A 48 34.52 -39.45 9.70
C LYS A 48 34.38 -38.09 9.03
N GLY A 49 35.07 -37.87 7.91
CA GLY A 49 34.92 -36.66 7.09
C GLY A 49 33.51 -36.50 6.53
N CYS A 50 32.96 -37.56 5.93
CA CYS A 50 31.58 -37.57 5.43
C CYS A 50 30.56 -37.37 6.55
N GLU A 51 30.74 -37.98 7.72
CA GLU A 51 29.85 -37.79 8.86
C GLU A 51 29.88 -36.33 9.34
N ALA A 52 31.07 -35.73 9.41
CA ALA A 52 31.24 -34.33 9.77
C ALA A 52 30.58 -33.39 8.75
N GLU A 53 30.74 -33.64 7.46
CA GLU A 53 30.10 -32.88 6.38
C GLU A 53 28.57 -33.02 6.44
N LEU A 54 28.05 -34.23 6.62
CA LEU A 54 26.61 -34.48 6.76
C LEU A 54 26.04 -33.74 7.98
N ARG A 55 26.78 -33.72 9.09
CA ARG A 55 26.41 -32.95 10.28
C ARG A 55 26.39 -31.45 10.01
N GLN A 56 27.37 -30.94 9.27
CA GLN A 56 27.43 -29.53 8.90
C GLN A 56 26.29 -29.14 7.95
N LEU A 57 26.01 -29.97 6.94
CA LEU A 57 24.88 -29.77 6.02
C LEU A 57 23.54 -29.74 6.76
N ARG A 58 23.32 -30.67 7.68
CA ARG A 58 22.10 -30.68 8.52
C ARG A 58 21.97 -29.40 9.33
N LYS A 59 23.06 -28.94 9.96
CA LYS A 59 23.08 -27.69 10.72
C LYS A 59 22.71 -26.50 9.83
N SER A 60 23.37 -26.38 8.67
CA SER A 60 23.09 -25.30 7.71
C SER A 60 21.66 -25.35 7.17
N ASN A 61 21.12 -26.54 6.91
CA ASN A 61 19.74 -26.69 6.47
C ASN A 61 18.75 -26.19 7.54
N THR A 62 18.96 -26.54 8.81
CA THR A 62 18.15 -26.03 9.91
C THR A 62 18.25 -24.51 10.04
N GLU A 63 19.44 -23.93 9.90
CA GLU A 63 19.63 -22.47 9.91
C GLU A 63 18.86 -21.78 8.76
N TYR A 64 18.84 -22.39 7.56
CA TYR A 64 18.06 -21.87 6.43
C TYR A 64 16.55 -22.01 6.64
N GLU A 65 16.09 -23.11 7.21
CA GLU A 65 14.67 -23.29 7.57
C GLU A 65 14.21 -22.23 8.58
N GLU A 66 15.04 -21.93 9.59
CA GLU A 66 14.78 -20.87 10.56
C GLU A 66 14.71 -19.49 9.90
N GLN A 67 15.67 -19.17 9.02
CA GLN A 67 15.67 -17.90 8.28
C GLN A 67 14.45 -17.77 7.37
N ASN A 68 14.07 -18.83 6.68
CA ASN A 68 12.88 -18.85 5.83
C ASN A 68 11.60 -18.65 6.66
N ALA A 69 11.51 -19.23 7.86
CA ALA A 69 10.39 -19.01 8.76
C ALA A 69 10.30 -17.54 9.23
N ILE A 70 11.43 -16.93 9.58
CA ILE A 70 11.51 -15.50 9.95
C ILE A 70 11.06 -14.63 8.78
N LEU A 71 11.57 -14.90 7.57
CA LEU A 71 11.23 -14.13 6.38
C LEU A 71 9.74 -14.26 6.03
N GLY A 72 9.18 -15.47 6.13
CA GLY A 72 7.75 -15.71 5.96
C GLY A 72 6.91 -14.83 6.89
N LYS A 73 7.26 -14.81 8.19
CA LYS A 73 6.59 -13.94 9.16
C LYS A 73 6.72 -12.44 8.82
N HIS A 74 7.89 -12.02 8.32
CA HIS A 74 8.07 -10.63 7.91
C HIS A 74 7.19 -10.27 6.71
N ILE A 75 7.09 -11.15 5.71
CA ILE A 75 6.19 -10.99 4.56
C ILE A 75 4.75 -10.85 5.03
N ASP A 76 4.29 -11.71 5.94
CA ASP A 76 2.92 -11.65 6.46
C ASP A 76 2.66 -10.35 7.24
N THR A 77 3.65 -9.90 8.02
CA THR A 77 3.60 -8.62 8.73
C THR A 77 3.50 -7.44 7.75
N MET A 78 4.30 -7.45 6.68
CA MET A 78 4.27 -6.42 5.65
C MET A 78 2.95 -6.41 4.88
N LYS A 79 2.39 -7.58 4.54
CA LYS A 79 1.08 -7.70 3.90
C LYS A 79 -0.02 -7.10 4.76
N ALA A 80 -0.05 -7.42 6.05
CA ALA A 80 -1.00 -6.84 6.99
C ALA A 80 -0.85 -5.31 7.12
N ALA A 81 0.39 -4.81 7.09
CA ALA A 81 0.64 -3.36 7.10
C ALA A 81 0.15 -2.68 5.82
N ILE A 82 0.34 -3.31 4.64
CA ILE A 82 -0.16 -2.81 3.36
C ILE A 82 -1.69 -2.73 3.39
N GLU A 83 -2.38 -3.81 3.77
CA GLU A 83 -3.84 -3.84 3.85
C GLU A 83 -4.39 -2.73 4.76
N LYS A 84 -3.75 -2.54 5.93
CA LYS A 84 -4.10 -1.46 6.85
C LYS A 84 -3.92 -0.08 6.19
N LEU A 85 -2.81 0.16 5.51
CA LEU A 85 -2.54 1.42 4.81
C LEU A 85 -3.50 1.67 3.65
N GLU A 86 -3.94 0.63 2.94
CA GLU A 86 -4.94 0.73 1.89
C GLU A 86 -6.30 1.18 2.46
N VAL A 87 -6.73 0.57 3.58
CA VAL A 87 -7.95 0.97 4.28
C VAL A 87 -7.86 2.41 4.77
N GLU A 88 -6.76 2.80 5.41
CA GLU A 88 -6.52 4.18 5.85
C GLU A 88 -6.52 5.17 4.69
N THR A 89 -5.95 4.80 3.55
CA THR A 89 -5.94 5.62 2.33
C THR A 89 -7.35 5.86 1.79
N VAL A 90 -8.18 4.81 1.73
CA VAL A 90 -9.58 4.93 1.28
C VAL A 90 -10.36 5.81 2.26
N GLN A 91 -10.19 5.59 3.56
CA GLN A 91 -10.85 6.40 4.59
C GLN A 91 -10.46 7.88 4.49
N GLN A 92 -9.18 8.18 4.27
CA GLN A 92 -8.69 9.54 4.15
C GLN A 92 -9.22 10.23 2.88
N LYS A 93 -9.31 9.49 1.75
CA LYS A 93 -9.95 10.00 0.53
C LYS A 93 -11.42 10.36 0.76
N ASN A 94 -12.16 9.50 1.43
CA ASN A 94 -13.58 9.74 1.75
C ASN A 94 -13.75 10.96 2.66
N ASN A 95 -12.91 11.11 3.68
CA ASN A 95 -12.92 12.27 4.56
C ASN A 95 -12.59 13.57 3.82
N ASN A 96 -11.57 13.54 2.95
CA ASN A 96 -11.20 14.71 2.16
C ASN A 96 -12.34 15.13 1.20
N LEU A 97 -13.01 14.16 0.57
CA LEU A 97 -14.17 14.43 -0.28
C LEU A 97 -15.31 15.06 0.52
N ALA A 98 -15.63 14.55 1.72
CA ALA A 98 -16.66 15.12 2.58
C ALA A 98 -16.33 16.56 2.99
N LEU A 99 -15.07 16.84 3.34
CA LEU A 99 -14.61 18.20 3.65
C LEU A 99 -14.70 19.14 2.44
N GLN A 100 -14.32 18.68 1.25
CA GLN A 100 -14.47 19.45 0.01
C GLN A 100 -15.94 19.77 -0.28
N GLN A 101 -16.84 18.79 -0.10
CA GLN A 101 -18.28 19.00 -0.27
C GLN A 101 -18.83 20.01 0.74
N HIS A 102 -18.43 19.91 2.01
CA HIS A 102 -18.83 20.87 3.04
C HIS A 102 -18.34 22.28 2.72
N LEU A 103 -17.08 22.41 2.28
CA LEU A 103 -16.51 23.68 1.86
C LEU A 103 -17.27 24.27 0.66
N ALA A 104 -17.56 23.46 -0.36
CA ALA A 104 -18.33 23.89 -1.52
C ALA A 104 -19.75 24.35 -1.14
N ALA A 105 -20.41 23.61 -0.23
CA ALA A 105 -21.71 23.99 0.30
C ALA A 105 -21.66 25.32 1.06
N LEU A 106 -20.63 25.52 1.89
CA LEU A 106 -20.42 26.77 2.62
C LEU A 106 -20.18 27.94 1.67
N ARG A 107 -19.29 27.79 0.68
CA ARG A 107 -19.04 28.81 -0.35
C ARG A 107 -20.32 29.17 -1.11
N THR A 108 -21.12 28.17 -1.47
CA THR A 108 -22.40 28.38 -2.16
C THR A 108 -23.38 29.15 -1.29
N LYS A 109 -23.53 28.76 -0.01
CA LYS A 109 -24.40 29.48 0.95
C LYS A 109 -23.94 30.92 1.12
N LEU A 110 -22.64 31.15 1.35
CA LEU A 110 -22.10 32.50 1.52
C LEU A 110 -22.28 33.35 0.26
N ALA A 111 -21.94 32.84 -0.92
CA ALA A 111 -22.13 33.55 -2.18
C ALA A 111 -23.59 33.96 -2.40
N ALA A 112 -24.54 33.04 -2.15
CA ALA A 112 -25.96 33.35 -2.25
C ALA A 112 -26.40 34.43 -1.25
N SER A 113 -26.02 34.28 0.02
CA SER A 113 -26.40 35.18 1.11
C SER A 113 -25.84 36.60 0.98
N PHE A 114 -24.65 36.75 0.40
CA PHE A 114 -23.99 38.05 0.23
C PHE A 114 -24.11 38.62 -1.20
N SER A 115 -24.83 37.94 -2.11
CA SER A 115 -24.98 38.38 -3.51
C SER A 115 -25.65 39.76 -3.68
N SER A 116 -26.44 40.19 -2.69
CA SER A 116 -27.12 41.50 -2.71
C SER A 116 -26.39 42.58 -1.90
N LEU A 117 -25.20 42.29 -1.36
CA LEU A 117 -24.45 43.22 -0.52
C LEU A 117 -23.19 43.70 -1.27
N PRO A 118 -23.19 44.92 -1.83
CA PRO A 118 -22.01 45.46 -2.50
C PRO A 118 -20.96 45.95 -1.49
N LEU A 119 -19.68 45.69 -1.75
CA LEU A 119 -18.58 46.21 -0.93
C LEU A 119 -18.38 47.71 -1.14
N PRO A 120 -18.11 48.48 -0.07
CA PRO A 120 -17.73 49.89 -0.18
C PRO A 120 -16.49 50.10 -1.07
N GLY A 121 -16.55 51.08 -1.97
CA GLY A 121 -15.43 51.47 -2.83
C GLY A 121 -15.30 50.65 -4.13
N THR A 122 -15.55 49.33 -4.09
CA THR A 122 -15.48 48.47 -5.29
C THR A 122 -16.84 48.15 -5.90
N ASN A 123 -17.94 48.27 -5.13
CA ASN A 123 -19.29 47.83 -5.50
C ASN A 123 -19.36 46.36 -5.95
N GLU A 124 -18.37 45.55 -5.58
CA GLU A 124 -18.33 44.14 -5.89
C GLU A 124 -19.31 43.37 -5.00
N THR A 125 -20.01 42.41 -5.57
CA THR A 125 -20.94 41.52 -4.84
C THR A 125 -20.37 40.11 -4.77
N ALA A 126 -20.83 39.33 -3.78
CA ALA A 126 -20.36 37.98 -3.59
C ALA A 126 -20.85 37.04 -4.71
N THR A 127 -19.92 36.29 -5.29
CA THR A 127 -20.14 35.25 -6.29
C THR A 127 -19.34 34.00 -5.90
N LEU A 128 -19.64 32.86 -6.52
CA LEU A 128 -18.92 31.62 -6.21
C LEU A 128 -17.42 31.70 -6.55
N GLU A 129 -17.04 32.52 -7.52
CA GLU A 129 -15.66 32.68 -7.99
C GLU A 129 -14.82 33.60 -7.09
N ASN A 130 -15.45 34.61 -6.48
CA ASN A 130 -14.75 35.61 -5.68
C ASN A 130 -15.02 35.50 -4.16
N ILE A 131 -15.78 34.51 -3.69
CA ILE A 131 -16.29 34.51 -2.31
C ILE A 131 -15.19 34.58 -1.25
N ASP A 132 -14.07 33.88 -1.45
CA ASP A 132 -12.99 33.87 -0.46
C ASP A 132 -12.31 35.25 -0.36
N SER A 133 -12.02 35.88 -1.51
CA SER A 133 -11.45 37.24 -1.54
C SER A 133 -12.46 38.29 -1.07
N TYR A 134 -13.72 38.16 -1.46
CA TYR A 134 -14.81 39.03 -1.02
C TYR A 134 -14.93 39.02 0.51
N MET A 135 -14.93 37.84 1.13
CA MET A 135 -15.02 37.72 2.60
C MET A 135 -13.79 38.27 3.32
N ALA A 136 -12.59 38.11 2.74
CA ALA A 136 -11.37 38.70 3.29
C ALA A 136 -11.40 40.24 3.25
N VAL A 137 -11.84 40.82 2.13
CA VAL A 137 -11.98 42.28 1.98
C VAL A 137 -13.08 42.81 2.91
N LEU A 138 -14.24 42.15 2.96
CA LEU A 138 -15.33 42.49 3.87
C LEU A 138 -14.84 42.51 5.33
N HIS A 139 -14.09 41.49 5.74
CA HIS A 139 -13.53 41.40 7.09
C HIS A 139 -12.54 42.55 7.37
N SER A 140 -11.66 42.89 6.42
CA SER A 140 -10.76 44.04 6.56
C SER A 140 -11.53 45.35 6.74
N ILE A 141 -12.51 45.62 5.87
CA ILE A 141 -13.33 46.85 5.91
C ILE A 141 -14.01 47.02 7.26
N ILE A 142 -14.57 45.92 7.81
CA ILE A 142 -15.25 45.93 9.11
C ILE A 142 -14.27 46.25 10.25
N LEU A 143 -13.03 45.73 10.19
CA LEU A 143 -12.03 45.94 11.23
C LEU A 143 -11.35 47.32 11.16
N ASP A 144 -11.07 47.81 9.95
CA ASP A 144 -10.27 49.01 9.75
C ASP A 144 -11.03 50.28 10.11
N ARG A 145 -12.33 50.36 9.76
CA ARG A 145 -13.17 51.55 9.98
C ARG A 145 -14.60 51.20 10.40
N PRO A 146 -14.80 50.63 11.59
CA PRO A 146 -16.11 50.16 12.03
C PRO A 146 -17.16 51.27 12.15
N GLN A 147 -16.76 52.48 12.53
CA GLN A 147 -17.69 53.61 12.70
C GLN A 147 -18.17 54.20 11.36
N GLU A 148 -17.37 54.06 10.29
CA GLU A 148 -17.76 54.51 8.94
C GLU A 148 -18.68 53.50 8.23
N HIS A 149 -18.75 52.27 8.74
CA HIS A 149 -19.43 51.15 8.09
C HIS A 149 -20.53 50.51 8.96
N GLU A 150 -21.15 51.26 9.88
CA GLU A 150 -22.18 50.74 10.81
C GLU A 150 -23.37 50.07 10.09
N ALA A 151 -23.88 50.67 9.01
CA ALA A 151 -25.00 50.11 8.25
C ALA A 151 -24.63 48.80 7.52
N LEU A 152 -23.39 48.70 7.03
CA LEU A 152 -22.85 47.48 6.45
C LEU A 152 -22.74 46.40 7.53
N ILE A 153 -22.18 46.73 8.69
CA ILE A 153 -22.04 45.80 9.83
C ILE A 153 -23.40 45.29 10.30
N ALA A 154 -24.42 46.15 10.36
CA ALA A 154 -25.79 45.73 10.70
C ALA A 154 -26.34 44.72 9.69
N SER A 155 -26.15 44.97 8.38
CA SER A 155 -26.58 44.07 7.30
C SER A 155 -25.83 42.74 7.34
N VAL A 156 -24.52 42.75 7.58
CA VAL A 156 -23.70 41.55 7.73
C VAL A 156 -24.15 40.73 8.93
N ARG A 157 -24.46 41.36 10.07
CA ARG A 157 -25.01 40.67 11.25
C ARG A 157 -26.36 40.04 10.96
N GLU A 158 -27.24 40.72 10.24
CA GLU A 158 -28.54 40.16 9.85
C GLU A 158 -28.36 38.92 8.96
N ILE A 159 -27.50 39.02 7.94
CA ILE A 159 -27.20 37.91 7.03
C ILE A 159 -26.57 36.73 7.79
N ALA A 160 -25.61 37.01 8.68
CA ALA A 160 -24.95 36.00 9.50
C ALA A 160 -25.94 35.27 10.43
N ASN A 161 -26.84 36.01 11.09
CA ASN A 161 -27.89 35.41 11.91
C ASN A 161 -28.77 34.48 11.08
N ARG A 162 -29.19 34.89 9.87
CA ARG A 162 -29.99 34.04 8.96
C ARG A 162 -29.26 32.76 8.55
N LEU A 163 -27.95 32.84 8.34
CA LEU A 163 -27.12 31.67 8.02
C LEU A 163 -27.03 30.70 9.21
N GLU A 164 -26.91 31.20 10.44
CA GLU A 164 -26.86 30.39 11.66
C GLU A 164 -28.16 29.58 11.87
N TYR A 165 -29.33 30.13 11.50
CA TYR A 165 -30.61 29.41 11.53
C TYR A 165 -30.80 28.40 10.38
N GLN A 166 -29.95 28.41 9.36
CA GLN A 166 -30.04 27.56 8.16
C GLN A 166 -28.92 26.50 8.08
N GLY A 167 -28.05 26.43 9.09
CA GLY A 167 -26.98 25.43 9.26
C GLY A 167 -27.43 24.28 10.15
#